data_AF-C0EZB6-F1
#
_entry.id   AF-C0EZB6-F1
#
_cell.length_a   1.000
_cell.length_b   1.000
_cell.length_c   1.000
_cell.angle_alpha   90.00
_cell.angle_beta   90.00
_cell.angle_gamma   90.00
#
_symmetry.space_group_name_H-M   'P 1'
#
loop_
_entity.id
_entity.type
_entity.pdbx_description
1 polymer ?
#
loop_
_entity_poly.entity_id
_entity_poly.type
_entity_poly.pdbx_seq_one_letter_code
_entity_poly.pdbx_strand_id
1 'polypeptide(L)'
;MDMSVWYLLGAVLVFFMQCGFAMVETGFTRAKNAGNIIMKNLMDFCIGTVVFFVLGYGIMNSENYFFGLIGRPEYQMFTDFANFDWSNFFFQLVFCATAATIVSGAMAERTKFSTYCIYSAVISAIVYPIEAGWVWNSAGWLAKLGYVDFAGSSVIHMVGGIASVIGAAMLGPRIGKYTKGKDGKTVVNAFPGHSLTLGALGCFILWFAWYGFNGAAASDPTQLAQILGTTTIAPAVATFVCMMFTWIRNGAPDVSMCLNASLAGLVGITAGCANVDAVGATIIGLVDGILVVIVVEFIDQKLKIDDPVGAVAVHGCNGLWGTVAVGLFDYNNGVFYGGGFHQLGVQVLGVVCIAAYTAVAMTIVFTILKHTIGLRVSAEEEIMGLDIAEHDLASAYADFLPISATTMGGVTTETIDVTDLRDKKLAPVIGGAKETGGRYTKLTIMCKEDRFAILKDAMSQIGVTGMTVSHVMGCGTQKGKTGQYRGVKIDMNLLPQLQVDIVVSTVPPELVVEAAKKALYTGEYGDGKIFLYDVENVVRIRTNETGIAALDNEEK
;
A
#
# COMPACT_ATOMS: atom_id res chain seq x y z
N MET A 1 41.58 0.10 4.54
CA MET A 1 40.74 -0.60 5.54
C MET A 1 40.05 -1.74 4.81
N ASP A 2 39.89 -2.88 5.45
CA ASP A 2 39.09 -3.96 4.89
C ASP A 2 37.61 -3.53 4.86
N MET A 3 36.99 -3.56 3.68
CA MET A 3 35.58 -3.18 3.47
C MET A 3 34.62 -4.37 3.55
N SER A 4 35.13 -5.61 3.70
CA SER A 4 34.32 -6.84 3.60
C SER A 4 33.19 -6.89 4.62
N VAL A 5 33.44 -6.43 5.85
CA VAL A 5 32.40 -6.35 6.90
C VAL A 5 31.32 -5.33 6.53
N TRP A 6 31.71 -4.18 5.96
CA TRP A 6 30.75 -3.18 5.51
C TRP A 6 29.91 -3.67 4.32
N TYR A 7 30.54 -4.35 3.36
CA TYR A 7 29.86 -4.93 2.21
C TYR A 7 28.74 -5.90 2.66
N LEU A 8 29.04 -6.80 3.60
CA LEU A 8 28.05 -7.71 4.19
C LEU A 8 26.99 -6.99 5.03
N LEU A 9 27.38 -6.00 5.85
CA LEU A 9 26.43 -5.19 6.62
C LEU A 9 25.47 -4.43 5.69
N GLY A 10 25.99 -3.87 4.60
CA GLY A 10 25.21 -3.24 3.56
C GLY A 10 24.22 -4.22 2.93
N ALA A 11 24.63 -5.45 2.60
CA ALA A 11 23.73 -6.50 2.12
C ALA A 11 22.63 -6.85 3.15
N VAL A 12 22.95 -6.90 4.45
CA VAL A 12 21.96 -7.12 5.52
C VAL A 12 20.96 -5.96 5.61
N LEU A 13 21.41 -4.72 5.44
CA LEU A 13 20.53 -3.56 5.34
C LEU A 13 19.61 -3.68 4.12
N VAL A 14 20.12 -4.12 2.95
CA VAL A 14 19.29 -4.35 1.76
C VAL A 14 18.26 -5.45 2.00
N PHE A 15 18.62 -6.55 2.68
CA PHE A 15 17.62 -7.54 3.09
C PHE A 15 16.50 -6.90 3.94
N PHE A 16 16.85 -5.98 4.84
CA PHE A 16 15.87 -5.26 5.65
C PHE A 16 14.96 -4.33 4.83
N MET A 17 15.29 -4.00 3.57
CA MET A 17 14.36 -3.32 2.66
C MET A 17 13.09 -4.12 2.41
N GLN A 18 13.12 -5.45 2.51
CA GLN A 18 11.92 -6.29 2.39
C GLN A 18 10.86 -5.92 3.43
N CYS A 19 11.28 -5.58 4.65
CA CYS A 19 10.38 -5.03 5.67
C CYS A 19 9.83 -3.66 5.24
N GLY A 20 10.69 -2.83 4.66
CA GLY A 20 10.31 -1.54 4.11
C GLY A 20 9.23 -1.63 3.03
N PHE A 21 9.43 -2.47 2.00
CA PHE A 21 8.44 -2.71 0.95
C PHE A 21 7.14 -3.27 1.52
N ALA A 22 7.21 -4.28 2.39
CA ALA A 22 6.02 -4.86 3.03
C ALA A 22 5.19 -3.78 3.74
N MET A 23 5.83 -2.85 4.47
CA MET A 23 5.14 -1.79 5.19
C MET A 23 4.61 -0.68 4.27
N VAL A 24 5.38 -0.26 3.24
CA VAL A 24 4.93 0.73 2.24
C VAL A 24 3.69 0.22 1.51
N GLU A 25 3.76 -1.01 0.99
CA GLU A 25 2.68 -1.59 0.21
C GLU A 25 1.45 -1.88 1.05
N THR A 26 1.64 -2.40 2.26
CA THR A 26 0.53 -2.61 3.20
C THR A 26 -0.13 -1.26 3.49
N GLY A 27 0.63 -0.25 3.87
CA GLY A 27 0.10 1.07 4.22
C GLY A 27 -0.67 1.76 3.08
N PHE A 28 -0.21 1.61 1.83
CA PHE A 28 -0.83 2.21 0.65
C PHE A 28 -1.96 1.38 0.01
N THR A 29 -2.24 0.18 0.51
CA THR A 29 -3.36 -0.65 0.04
C THR A 29 -4.52 -0.66 1.04
N ARG A 30 -5.68 -1.22 0.64
CA ARG A 30 -6.83 -1.37 1.54
C ARG A 30 -6.59 -2.50 2.55
N ALA A 31 -7.03 -2.29 3.80
CA ALA A 31 -6.76 -3.17 4.94
C ALA A 31 -7.14 -4.65 4.72
N LYS A 32 -8.18 -4.93 3.93
CA LYS A 32 -8.65 -6.30 3.61
C LYS A 32 -7.68 -7.14 2.77
N ASN A 33 -6.54 -6.57 2.39
CA ASN A 33 -5.49 -7.19 1.58
C ASN A 33 -4.12 -7.13 2.26
N ALA A 34 -4.05 -6.70 3.52
CA ALA A 34 -2.79 -6.46 4.22
C ALA A 34 -1.99 -7.76 4.40
N GLY A 35 -2.65 -8.84 4.83
CA GLY A 35 -2.01 -10.15 4.97
C GLY A 35 -1.50 -10.69 3.64
N ASN A 36 -2.26 -10.53 2.56
CA ASN A 36 -1.87 -10.93 1.21
C ASN A 36 -0.62 -10.18 0.73
N ILE A 37 -0.50 -8.89 1.02
CA ILE A 37 0.67 -8.09 0.64
C ILE A 37 1.91 -8.47 1.44
N ILE A 38 1.77 -8.67 2.76
CA ILE A 38 2.88 -9.17 3.59
C ILE A 38 3.37 -10.53 3.08
N MET A 39 2.45 -11.44 2.75
CA MET A 39 2.79 -12.75 2.20
C MET A 39 3.50 -12.65 0.85
N LYS A 40 3.11 -11.72 -0.03
CA LYS A 40 3.79 -11.48 -1.31
C LYS A 40 5.24 -11.05 -1.09
N ASN A 41 5.47 -10.06 -0.24
CA ASN A 41 6.80 -9.55 0.08
C ASN A 41 7.68 -10.63 0.73
N LEU A 42 7.12 -11.46 1.61
CA LEU A 42 7.89 -12.56 2.20
C LEU A 42 8.23 -13.65 1.16
N MET A 43 7.25 -14.01 0.32
CA MET A 43 7.43 -15.11 -0.64
C MET A 43 8.30 -14.75 -1.82
N ASP A 44 8.33 -13.49 -2.28
CA ASP A 44 9.27 -13.13 -3.35
C ASP A 44 10.73 -13.35 -2.91
N PHE A 45 11.09 -13.04 -1.67
CA PHE A 45 12.41 -13.33 -1.13
C PHE A 45 12.62 -14.84 -0.96
N CYS A 46 11.68 -15.56 -0.35
CA CYS A 46 11.85 -17.00 -0.09
C CYS A 46 11.95 -17.82 -1.39
N ILE A 47 11.02 -17.60 -2.32
CA ILE A 47 10.99 -18.31 -3.60
C ILE A 47 12.13 -17.83 -4.49
N GLY A 48 12.36 -16.51 -4.53
CA GLY A 48 13.48 -15.88 -5.24
C GLY A 48 14.81 -16.47 -4.79
N THR A 49 15.03 -16.66 -3.48
CA THR A 49 16.22 -17.31 -2.93
C THR A 49 16.41 -18.70 -3.48
N VAL A 50 15.38 -19.55 -3.47
CA VAL A 50 15.48 -20.94 -3.97
C VAL A 50 15.91 -20.97 -5.43
N VAL A 51 15.30 -20.16 -6.29
CA VAL A 51 15.60 -20.20 -7.73
C VAL A 51 16.86 -19.43 -8.11
N PHE A 52 17.19 -18.37 -7.37
CA PHE A 52 18.42 -17.61 -7.58
C PHE A 52 19.64 -18.44 -7.15
N PHE A 53 19.54 -19.14 -6.03
CA PHE A 53 20.52 -20.14 -5.58
C PHE A 53 20.73 -21.25 -6.61
N VAL A 54 19.64 -21.82 -7.16
CA VAL A 54 19.74 -22.94 -8.11
C VAL A 54 20.17 -22.50 -9.51
N LEU A 55 19.83 -21.28 -9.95
CA LEU A 55 20.03 -20.89 -11.35
C LEU A 55 20.49 -19.44 -11.51
N GLY A 56 19.77 -18.49 -10.89
CA GLY A 56 19.96 -17.07 -11.16
C GLY A 56 21.38 -16.56 -10.91
N TYR A 57 21.97 -16.89 -9.77
CA TYR A 57 23.32 -16.45 -9.43
C TYR A 57 24.36 -16.93 -10.45
N GLY A 58 24.28 -18.21 -10.84
CA GLY A 58 25.20 -18.82 -11.80
C GLY A 58 25.09 -18.22 -13.19
N ILE A 59 23.90 -17.76 -13.61
CA ILE A 59 23.72 -17.00 -14.86
C ILE A 59 24.33 -15.60 -14.74
N MET A 60 24.08 -14.91 -13.64
CA MET A 60 24.49 -13.52 -13.45
C MET A 60 26.01 -13.36 -13.32
N ASN A 61 26.65 -14.25 -12.55
CA ASN A 61 28.08 -14.18 -12.21
C ASN A 61 28.93 -15.19 -12.99
N SER A 62 28.44 -15.66 -14.14
CA SER A 62 29.19 -16.60 -14.97
C SER A 62 30.47 -15.98 -15.54
N GLU A 63 31.52 -16.77 -15.68
CA GLU A 63 32.73 -16.40 -16.45
C GLU A 63 32.51 -16.57 -17.96
N ASN A 64 31.49 -17.32 -18.37
CA ASN A 64 31.27 -17.77 -19.74
C ASN A 64 29.88 -17.37 -20.25
N TYR A 65 29.82 -16.41 -21.17
CA TYR A 65 28.56 -15.94 -21.75
C TYR A 65 28.27 -16.61 -23.09
N PHE A 66 27.08 -17.18 -23.22
CA PHE A 66 26.50 -17.54 -24.51
C PHE A 66 26.17 -16.27 -25.29
N PHE A 67 26.75 -16.16 -26.50
CA PHE A 67 26.59 -15.02 -27.40
C PHE A 67 26.93 -13.64 -26.79
N GLY A 68 27.68 -13.61 -25.68
CA GLY A 68 27.95 -12.38 -24.92
C GLY A 68 26.73 -11.81 -24.19
N LEU A 69 25.62 -12.57 -24.09
CA LEU A 69 24.34 -12.10 -23.57
C LEU A 69 23.85 -12.89 -22.35
N ILE A 70 24.02 -14.20 -22.31
CA ILE A 70 23.47 -15.02 -21.21
C ILE A 70 24.60 -15.80 -20.59
N GLY A 71 24.86 -15.61 -19.29
CA GLY A 71 25.86 -16.41 -18.58
C GLY A 71 25.46 -17.89 -18.55
N ARG A 72 26.45 -18.75 -18.75
CA ARG A 72 26.26 -20.19 -18.62
C ARG A 72 26.06 -20.50 -17.14
N PRO A 73 25.00 -21.22 -16.74
CA PRO A 73 24.81 -21.57 -15.34
C PRO A 73 26.04 -22.26 -14.75
N GLU A 74 26.56 -21.69 -13.67
CA GLU A 74 27.68 -22.22 -12.91
C GLU A 74 27.24 -22.60 -11.49
N TYR A 75 27.86 -23.64 -10.93
CA TYR A 75 27.37 -24.38 -9.76
C TYR A 75 28.43 -24.54 -8.65
N GLN A 76 29.44 -23.67 -8.63
CA GLN A 76 30.56 -23.73 -7.70
C GLN A 76 30.10 -23.71 -6.24
N MET A 77 28.99 -23.02 -5.92
CA MET A 77 28.40 -23.02 -4.58
C MET A 77 28.05 -24.41 -4.03
N PHE A 78 27.77 -25.37 -4.93
CA PHE A 78 27.43 -26.75 -4.58
C PHE A 78 28.65 -27.67 -4.56
N THR A 79 29.68 -27.35 -5.35
CA THR A 79 30.85 -28.21 -5.52
C THR A 79 32.06 -27.77 -4.71
N ASP A 80 32.11 -26.50 -4.30
CA ASP A 80 33.19 -25.88 -3.54
C ASP A 80 32.64 -24.84 -2.54
N PHE A 81 31.79 -25.31 -1.62
CA PHE A 81 31.12 -24.46 -0.63
C PHE A 81 32.10 -23.60 0.19
N ALA A 82 33.27 -24.14 0.54
CA ALA A 82 34.22 -23.47 1.43
C ALA A 82 34.90 -22.25 0.78
N ASN A 83 35.16 -22.32 -0.53
CA ASN A 83 35.85 -21.24 -1.26
C ASN A 83 34.91 -20.38 -2.11
N PHE A 84 33.62 -20.73 -2.19
CA PHE A 84 32.62 -19.94 -2.89
C PHE A 84 32.44 -18.55 -2.28
N ASP A 85 32.27 -17.53 -3.11
CA ASP A 85 32.10 -16.14 -2.68
C ASP A 85 30.67 -15.90 -2.14
N TRP A 86 30.45 -16.33 -0.90
CA TRP A 86 29.19 -16.14 -0.18
C TRP A 86 28.84 -14.67 0.03
N SER A 87 29.84 -13.78 0.08
CA SER A 87 29.62 -12.35 0.23
C SER A 87 28.96 -11.79 -1.02
N ASN A 88 29.52 -12.09 -2.20
CA ASN A 88 28.93 -11.68 -3.46
C ASN A 88 27.57 -12.35 -3.71
N PHE A 89 27.43 -13.64 -3.41
CA PHE A 89 26.14 -14.33 -3.49
C PHE A 89 25.05 -13.64 -2.68
N PHE A 90 25.30 -13.37 -1.40
CA PHE A 90 24.31 -12.77 -0.53
C PHE A 90 23.95 -11.35 -0.97
N PHE A 91 24.95 -10.55 -1.37
CA PHE A 91 24.74 -9.21 -1.93
C PHE A 91 23.85 -9.23 -3.18
N GLN A 92 24.14 -10.12 -4.15
CA GLN A 92 23.35 -10.19 -5.37
C GLN A 92 21.95 -10.76 -5.16
N LEU A 93 21.78 -11.68 -4.20
CA LEU A 93 20.49 -12.23 -3.83
C LEU A 93 19.52 -11.15 -3.32
N VAL A 94 19.98 -10.29 -2.40
CA VAL A 94 19.09 -9.28 -1.80
C VAL A 94 18.73 -8.16 -2.80
N PHE A 95 19.60 -7.89 -3.77
CA PHE A 95 19.34 -7.00 -4.91
C PHE A 95 18.31 -7.62 -5.88
N CYS A 96 18.47 -8.90 -6.22
CA CYS A 96 17.50 -9.66 -7.00
C CYS A 96 16.10 -9.67 -6.34
N ALA A 97 16.04 -9.89 -5.03
CA ALA A 97 14.78 -9.87 -4.29
C ALA A 97 14.13 -8.47 -4.32
N THR A 98 14.94 -7.40 -4.29
CA THR A 98 14.45 -6.02 -4.42
C THR A 98 13.84 -5.77 -5.81
N ALA A 99 14.44 -6.29 -6.88
CA ALA A 99 13.86 -6.17 -8.22
C ALA A 99 12.51 -6.91 -8.34
N ALA A 100 12.40 -8.09 -7.74
CA ALA A 100 11.18 -8.90 -7.76
C ALA A 100 10.02 -8.22 -7.01
N THR A 101 10.29 -7.68 -5.82
CA THR A 101 9.28 -7.14 -4.90
C THR A 101 8.61 -5.85 -5.41
N ILE A 102 9.28 -5.05 -6.25
CA ILE A 102 8.69 -3.81 -6.81
C ILE A 102 7.32 -4.04 -7.50
N VAL A 103 7.10 -5.25 -8.02
CA VAL A 103 5.86 -5.60 -8.73
C VAL A 103 4.68 -5.89 -7.82
N SER A 104 4.89 -6.33 -6.56
CA SER A 104 3.76 -6.63 -5.65
C SER A 104 2.88 -5.41 -5.44
N GLY A 105 3.49 -4.24 -5.21
CA GLY A 105 2.76 -3.01 -4.97
C GLY A 105 1.89 -2.56 -6.15
N ALA A 106 2.41 -2.59 -7.38
CA ALA A 106 1.64 -2.23 -8.58
C ALA A 106 0.54 -3.25 -8.90
N MET A 107 0.76 -4.52 -8.53
CA MET A 107 -0.14 -5.64 -8.74
C MET A 107 -0.99 -5.99 -7.50
N ALA A 108 -0.98 -5.14 -6.47
CA ALA A 108 -1.69 -5.37 -5.22
C ALA A 108 -3.22 -5.50 -5.37
N GLU A 109 -3.85 -6.17 -4.40
CA GLU A 109 -5.31 -6.27 -4.17
C GLU A 109 -6.18 -7.08 -5.15
N ARG A 110 -5.68 -7.41 -6.34
CA ARG A 110 -6.46 -8.20 -7.33
C ARG A 110 -5.68 -9.29 -8.05
N THR A 111 -4.39 -9.41 -7.79
CA THR A 111 -3.54 -10.47 -8.38
C THR A 111 -3.62 -11.73 -7.55
N LYS A 112 -3.82 -12.87 -8.22
CA LYS A 112 -3.74 -14.19 -7.60
C LYS A 112 -2.39 -14.39 -6.93
N PHE A 113 -2.37 -14.84 -5.68
CA PHE A 113 -1.15 -15.07 -4.93
C PHE A 113 -0.23 -16.09 -5.60
N SER A 114 -0.77 -17.22 -6.07
CA SER A 114 0.00 -18.26 -6.78
C SER A 114 0.68 -17.74 -8.05
N THR A 115 -0.01 -16.89 -8.81
CA THR A 115 0.53 -16.25 -10.01
C THR A 115 1.68 -15.30 -9.67
N TYR A 116 1.56 -14.55 -8.57
CA TYR A 116 2.64 -13.71 -8.08
C TYR A 116 3.88 -14.54 -7.70
N CYS A 117 3.70 -15.65 -6.97
CA CYS A 117 4.80 -16.55 -6.60
C CYS A 117 5.56 -17.09 -7.82
N ILE A 118 4.85 -17.48 -8.88
CA ILE A 118 5.49 -17.97 -10.11
C ILE A 118 6.20 -16.83 -10.85
N TYR A 119 5.59 -15.64 -10.91
CA TYR A 119 6.24 -14.46 -11.44
C TYR A 119 7.57 -14.17 -10.70
N SER A 120 7.56 -14.15 -9.37
CA SER A 120 8.75 -13.92 -8.54
C SER A 120 9.83 -14.98 -8.80
N ALA A 121 9.44 -16.25 -8.97
CA ALA A 121 10.37 -17.30 -9.36
C ALA A 121 11.03 -17.01 -10.72
N VAL A 122 10.26 -16.61 -11.74
CA VAL A 122 10.78 -16.40 -13.09
C VAL A 122 11.69 -15.17 -13.18
N ILE A 123 11.31 -14.06 -12.55
CA ILE A 123 12.15 -12.85 -12.57
C ILE A 123 13.48 -13.10 -11.86
N SER A 124 13.47 -13.80 -10.72
CA SER A 124 14.69 -14.12 -9.97
C SER A 124 15.54 -15.21 -10.61
N ALA A 125 14.96 -16.15 -11.35
CA ALA A 125 15.70 -17.22 -11.98
C ALA A 125 16.40 -16.80 -13.28
N ILE A 126 15.76 -15.93 -14.06
CA ILE A 126 16.14 -15.68 -15.46
C ILE A 126 16.17 -14.20 -15.79
N VAL A 127 15.06 -13.47 -15.57
CA VAL A 127 14.91 -12.13 -16.16
C VAL A 127 15.95 -11.16 -15.59
N TYR A 128 15.97 -10.96 -14.28
CA TYR A 128 16.92 -10.09 -13.60
C TYR A 128 18.38 -10.57 -13.75
N PRO A 129 18.72 -11.85 -13.48
CA PRO A 129 20.10 -12.33 -13.61
C PRO A 129 20.79 -12.04 -14.94
N ILE A 130 20.05 -12.13 -16.05
CA ILE A 130 20.61 -11.91 -17.39
C ILE A 130 21.01 -10.45 -17.56
N GLU A 131 20.12 -9.50 -17.29
CA GLU A 131 20.39 -8.08 -17.53
C GLU A 131 21.32 -7.47 -16.48
N ALA A 132 21.21 -7.88 -15.21
CA ALA A 132 22.16 -7.50 -14.17
C ALA A 132 23.57 -8.04 -14.51
N GLY A 133 23.66 -9.23 -15.10
CA GLY A 133 24.90 -9.78 -15.65
C GLY A 133 25.45 -8.99 -16.85
N TRP A 134 24.67 -8.19 -17.58
CA TRP A 134 25.22 -7.31 -18.62
C TRP A 134 26.02 -6.17 -18.02
N VAL A 135 25.62 -5.71 -16.83
CA VAL A 135 26.07 -4.46 -16.20
C VAL A 135 27.10 -4.70 -15.11
N TRP A 136 26.91 -5.70 -14.25
CA TRP A 136 27.76 -5.91 -13.06
C TRP A 136 28.75 -7.05 -13.17
N ASN A 137 28.64 -7.88 -14.19
CA ASN A 137 29.67 -8.86 -14.50
C ASN A 137 30.72 -8.24 -15.43
N SER A 138 32.00 -8.44 -15.14
CA SER A 138 33.11 -7.96 -15.98
C SER A 138 33.11 -8.55 -17.41
N ALA A 139 32.50 -9.72 -17.60
CA ALA A 139 32.28 -10.33 -18.91
C ALA A 139 31.07 -9.73 -19.65
N GLY A 140 30.19 -9.01 -18.94
CA GLY A 140 28.99 -8.35 -19.47
C GLY A 140 29.31 -7.28 -20.51
N TRP A 141 28.48 -7.18 -21.54
CA TRP A 141 28.73 -6.28 -22.66
C TRP A 141 28.50 -4.80 -22.31
N LEU A 142 27.54 -4.48 -21.43
CA LEU A 142 27.33 -3.10 -20.96
C LEU A 142 28.46 -2.68 -20.02
N ALA A 143 28.91 -3.58 -19.15
CA ALA A 143 30.09 -3.35 -18.31
C ALA A 143 31.32 -2.99 -19.16
N LYS A 144 31.58 -3.75 -20.23
CA LYS A 144 32.69 -3.49 -21.18
C LYS A 144 32.57 -2.18 -21.94
N LEU A 145 31.36 -1.67 -22.13
CA LEU A 145 31.11 -0.36 -22.77
C LEU A 145 31.25 0.81 -21.79
N GLY A 146 31.49 0.57 -20.50
CA GLY A 146 31.57 1.61 -19.48
C GLY A 146 30.20 2.12 -19.02
N TYR A 147 29.16 1.30 -19.12
CA TYR A 147 27.86 1.62 -18.55
C TYR A 147 27.95 1.70 -17.03
N VAL A 148 27.43 2.80 -16.46
CA VAL A 148 27.48 3.06 -15.03
C VAL A 148 26.06 2.96 -14.47
N ASP A 149 25.86 1.97 -13.61
CA ASP A 149 24.69 1.87 -12.74
C ASP A 149 25.17 1.31 -11.41
N PHE A 150 25.66 2.17 -10.52
CA PHE A 150 26.45 1.77 -9.36
C PHE A 150 25.71 0.80 -8.43
N ALA A 151 24.44 1.08 -8.14
CA ALA A 151 23.62 0.25 -7.25
C ALA A 151 22.26 -0.17 -7.85
N GLY A 152 21.90 0.25 -9.08
CA GLY A 152 20.74 -0.31 -9.79
C GLY A 152 19.53 0.60 -10.00
N SER A 153 19.70 1.86 -10.45
CA SER A 153 18.54 2.64 -10.94
C SER A 153 17.90 1.97 -12.15
N SER A 154 18.69 1.38 -13.07
CA SER A 154 18.15 0.67 -14.22
C SER A 154 17.94 -0.80 -13.94
N VAL A 155 18.96 -1.52 -13.49
CA VAL A 155 18.93 -2.99 -13.39
C VAL A 155 17.98 -3.51 -12.30
N ILE A 156 17.66 -2.70 -11.29
CA ILE A 156 16.68 -3.06 -10.27
C ILE A 156 15.40 -2.26 -10.44
N HIS A 157 15.50 -0.93 -10.33
CA HIS A 157 14.31 -0.11 -10.23
C HIS A 157 13.58 0.04 -11.57
N MET A 158 14.28 0.33 -12.66
CA MET A 158 13.64 0.40 -13.97
C MET A 158 13.11 -0.96 -14.41
N VAL A 159 13.86 -2.06 -14.19
CA VAL A 159 13.41 -3.43 -14.48
C VAL A 159 12.14 -3.76 -13.71
N GLY A 160 12.13 -3.58 -12.38
CA GLY A 160 10.94 -3.79 -11.55
C GLY A 160 9.79 -2.87 -11.96
N GLY A 161 10.05 -1.61 -12.29
CA GLY A 161 9.04 -0.64 -12.73
C GLY A 161 8.42 -0.96 -14.10
N ILE A 162 9.20 -1.48 -15.04
CA ILE A 162 8.71 -1.95 -16.34
C ILE A 162 7.89 -3.23 -16.17
N ALA A 163 8.36 -4.16 -15.34
CA ALA A 163 7.59 -5.35 -14.98
C ALA A 163 6.24 -4.94 -14.33
N SER A 164 6.25 -3.95 -13.43
CA SER A 164 5.06 -3.40 -12.78
C SER A 164 4.04 -2.83 -13.76
N VAL A 165 4.47 -1.99 -14.72
CA VAL A 165 3.52 -1.36 -15.66
C VAL A 165 2.90 -2.39 -16.61
N ILE A 166 3.67 -3.38 -17.06
CA ILE A 166 3.18 -4.46 -17.92
C ILE A 166 2.22 -5.34 -17.12
N GLY A 167 2.62 -5.77 -15.93
CA GLY A 167 1.80 -6.59 -15.05
C GLY A 167 0.47 -5.92 -14.72
N ALA A 168 0.50 -4.66 -14.27
CA ALA A 168 -0.69 -3.89 -13.93
C ALA A 168 -1.60 -3.64 -15.16
N ALA A 169 -1.03 -3.35 -16.33
CA ALA A 169 -1.80 -3.17 -17.57
C ALA A 169 -2.50 -4.47 -18.03
N MET A 170 -1.80 -5.60 -17.97
CA MET A 170 -2.34 -6.89 -18.40
C MET A 170 -3.37 -7.48 -17.43
N LEU A 171 -3.21 -7.19 -16.14
CA LEU A 171 -4.11 -7.57 -15.05
C LEU A 171 -5.39 -6.74 -15.01
N GLY A 172 -5.30 -5.47 -15.41
CA GLY A 172 -6.39 -4.51 -15.39
C GLY A 172 -6.62 -3.84 -14.02
N PRO A 173 -7.46 -2.80 -14.00
CA PRO A 173 -7.67 -1.95 -12.83
C PRO A 173 -8.48 -2.62 -11.73
N ARG A 174 -8.33 -2.20 -10.46
CA ARG A 174 -9.21 -2.65 -9.36
C ARG A 174 -10.67 -2.28 -9.67
N ILE A 175 -11.61 -3.13 -9.23
CA ILE A 175 -13.04 -2.91 -9.43
C ILE A 175 -13.44 -1.56 -8.83
N GLY A 176 -14.10 -0.74 -9.63
CA GLY A 176 -14.52 0.60 -9.23
C GLY A 176 -13.44 1.69 -9.35
N LYS A 177 -12.18 1.37 -9.72
CA LYS A 177 -11.14 2.40 -9.92
C LYS A 177 -11.51 3.39 -11.03
N TYR A 178 -12.02 2.88 -12.14
CA TYR A 178 -12.47 3.68 -13.27
C TYR A 178 -13.95 3.38 -13.55
N THR A 179 -14.80 4.40 -13.44
CA THR A 179 -16.24 4.30 -13.71
C THR A 179 -16.65 5.25 -14.83
N LYS A 180 -17.84 5.03 -15.41
CA LYS A 180 -18.41 5.95 -16.41
C LYS A 180 -19.37 6.91 -15.72
N GLY A 181 -19.11 8.21 -15.88
CA GLY A 181 -20.01 9.27 -15.44
C GLY A 181 -21.28 9.33 -16.29
N LYS A 182 -22.26 10.11 -15.83
CA LYS A 182 -23.54 10.34 -16.55
C LYS A 182 -23.34 10.96 -17.95
N ASP A 183 -22.21 11.61 -18.17
CA ASP A 183 -21.78 12.22 -19.43
C ASP A 183 -20.93 11.29 -20.32
N GLY A 184 -20.77 10.02 -19.93
CA GLY A 184 -19.95 9.02 -20.63
C GLY A 184 -18.43 9.17 -20.42
N LYS A 185 -17.97 10.20 -19.69
CA LYS A 185 -16.55 10.37 -19.37
C LYS A 185 -16.12 9.40 -18.29
N THR A 186 -14.87 8.97 -18.36
CA THR A 186 -14.29 8.08 -17.34
C THR A 186 -13.96 8.90 -16.08
N VAL A 187 -14.60 8.57 -14.96
CA VAL A 187 -14.29 9.07 -13.62
C VAL A 187 -13.22 8.19 -13.00
N VAL A 188 -12.18 8.81 -12.44
CA VAL A 188 -11.11 8.13 -11.70
C VAL A 188 -11.44 8.23 -10.21
N ASN A 189 -11.61 7.09 -9.55
CA ASN A 189 -11.88 7.03 -8.11
C ASN A 189 -10.55 6.82 -7.35
N ALA A 190 -10.38 7.53 -6.24
CA ALA A 190 -9.25 7.32 -5.36
C ALA A 190 -9.51 6.14 -4.42
N PHE A 191 -8.52 5.27 -4.25
CA PHE A 191 -8.50 4.28 -3.18
C PHE A 191 -7.37 4.66 -2.23
N PRO A 192 -7.65 5.37 -1.14
CA PRO A 192 -6.63 5.73 -0.18
C PRO A 192 -6.09 4.48 0.50
N GLY A 193 -4.78 4.48 0.74
CA GLY A 193 -4.15 3.51 1.63
C GLY A 193 -4.77 3.56 3.02
N HIS A 194 -4.96 2.40 3.63
CA HIS A 194 -5.63 2.30 4.92
C HIS A 194 -4.78 2.85 6.08
N SER A 195 -3.45 2.93 5.92
CA SER A 195 -2.54 3.39 6.97
C SER A 195 -1.33 4.14 6.39
N LEU A 196 -1.42 5.47 6.39
CA LEU A 196 -0.27 6.31 6.02
C LEU A 196 0.89 6.21 7.02
N THR A 197 0.63 5.82 8.27
CA THR A 197 1.69 5.63 9.27
C THR A 197 2.52 4.38 8.98
N LEU A 198 1.89 3.28 8.54
CA LEU A 198 2.62 2.11 8.03
C LEU A 198 3.36 2.44 6.73
N GLY A 199 2.72 3.18 5.83
CA GLY A 199 3.36 3.67 4.61
C GLY A 199 4.61 4.51 4.91
N ALA A 200 4.52 5.41 5.90
CA ALA A 200 5.64 6.23 6.35
C ALA A 200 6.73 5.40 7.03
N LEU A 201 6.36 4.45 7.90
CA LEU A 201 7.32 3.53 8.54
C LEU A 201 8.12 2.77 7.49
N GLY A 202 7.46 2.21 6.48
CA GLY A 202 8.11 1.54 5.37
C GLY A 202 9.07 2.46 4.61
N CYS A 203 8.65 3.70 4.33
CA CYS A 203 9.51 4.69 3.66
C CYS A 203 10.76 5.02 4.47
N PHE A 204 10.66 5.16 5.80
CA PHE A 204 11.82 5.41 6.66
C PHE A 204 12.77 4.21 6.72
N ILE A 205 12.21 2.98 6.79
CA ILE A 205 13.01 1.75 6.73
C ILE A 205 13.76 1.67 5.40
N LEU A 206 13.07 1.93 4.28
CA LEU A 206 13.69 1.91 2.94
C LEU A 206 14.81 2.95 2.85
N TRP A 207 14.60 4.19 3.31
CA TRP A 207 15.67 5.20 3.31
C TRP A 207 16.86 4.76 4.16
N PHE A 208 16.63 4.32 5.40
CA PHE A 208 17.68 3.83 6.28
C PHE A 208 18.49 2.70 5.62
N ALA A 209 17.80 1.71 5.05
CA ALA A 209 18.43 0.59 4.39
C ALA A 209 19.14 0.98 3.08
N TRP A 210 18.72 2.07 2.42
CA TRP A 210 19.33 2.56 1.19
C TRP A 210 20.77 3.02 1.35
N TYR A 211 21.19 3.40 2.57
CA TYR A 211 22.61 3.63 2.86
C TYR A 211 23.44 2.36 2.71
N GLY A 212 22.86 1.19 2.99
CA GLY A 212 23.45 -0.10 2.66
C GLY A 212 23.34 -0.40 1.16
N PHE A 213 22.19 -0.14 0.56
CA PHE A 213 21.94 -0.39 -0.88
C PHE A 213 22.94 0.35 -1.78
N ASN A 214 23.10 1.66 -1.58
CA ASN A 214 24.07 2.44 -2.33
C ASN A 214 25.48 2.27 -1.76
N GLY A 215 25.65 2.15 -0.44
CA GLY A 215 26.97 2.21 0.18
C GLY A 215 27.73 0.89 0.21
N ALA A 216 27.09 -0.27 0.08
CA ALA A 216 27.72 -1.58 0.27
C ALA A 216 28.95 -1.77 -0.64
N ALA A 217 28.82 -1.42 -1.92
CA ALA A 217 29.84 -1.61 -2.93
C ALA A 217 30.95 -0.53 -2.93
N ALA A 218 30.99 0.36 -1.93
CA ALA A 218 32.02 1.38 -1.82
C ALA A 218 33.44 0.78 -1.71
N SER A 219 34.39 1.32 -2.46
CA SER A 219 35.78 0.85 -2.51
C SER A 219 36.55 1.15 -1.21
N ASP A 220 36.20 2.23 -0.54
CA ASP A 220 36.89 2.72 0.66
C ASP A 220 35.97 3.63 1.50
N PRO A 221 36.37 3.98 2.74
CA PRO A 221 35.55 4.81 3.62
C PRO A 221 35.29 6.23 3.12
N THR A 222 36.16 6.79 2.27
CA THR A 222 35.96 8.13 1.70
C THR A 222 34.86 8.09 0.64
N GLN A 223 34.92 7.12 -0.28
CA GLN A 223 33.85 6.91 -1.25
C GLN A 223 32.52 6.57 -0.56
N LEU A 224 32.57 5.76 0.51
CA LEU A 224 31.38 5.45 1.30
C LEU A 224 30.72 6.71 1.86
N ALA A 225 31.49 7.61 2.46
CA ALA A 225 30.98 8.86 3.00
C ALA A 225 30.36 9.75 1.91
N GLN A 226 30.96 9.78 0.72
CA GLN A 226 30.43 10.52 -0.44
C GLN A 226 29.09 9.93 -0.90
N ILE A 227 29.00 8.60 -1.04
CA ILE A 227 27.78 7.89 -1.43
C ILE A 227 26.65 8.14 -0.43
N LEU A 228 26.92 8.10 0.87
CA LEU A 228 25.92 8.42 1.90
C LEU A 228 25.47 9.90 1.79
N GLY A 229 26.38 10.80 1.44
CA GLY A 229 26.06 12.20 1.17
C GLY A 229 25.07 12.38 0.01
N THR A 230 25.37 11.81 -1.16
CA THR A 230 24.48 11.87 -2.33
C THR A 230 23.14 11.19 -2.07
N THR A 231 23.15 10.02 -1.40
CA THR A 231 21.97 9.25 -0.97
C THR A 231 21.13 9.97 0.09
N THR A 232 21.66 11.00 0.75
CA THR A 232 20.89 11.89 1.64
C THR A 232 20.32 13.09 0.90
N ILE A 233 21.13 13.73 0.05
CA ILE A 233 20.79 14.98 -0.63
C ILE A 233 19.62 14.76 -1.60
N ALA A 234 19.73 13.77 -2.50
CA ALA A 234 18.75 13.58 -3.57
C ALA A 234 17.32 13.34 -3.05
N PRO A 235 17.06 12.37 -2.14
CA PRO A 235 15.71 12.17 -1.61
C PRO A 235 15.21 13.32 -0.74
N ALA A 236 16.07 14.00 0.01
CA ALA A 236 15.66 15.18 0.78
C ALA A 236 15.17 16.30 -0.16
N VAL A 237 15.89 16.55 -1.25
CA VAL A 237 15.50 17.53 -2.26
C VAL A 237 14.23 17.09 -2.99
N ALA A 238 14.12 15.82 -3.40
CA ALA A 238 12.94 15.28 -4.05
C ALA A 238 11.67 15.45 -3.19
N THR A 239 11.77 15.13 -1.90
CA THR A 239 10.68 15.28 -0.93
C THR A 239 10.27 16.75 -0.80
N PHE A 240 11.25 17.63 -0.61
CA PHE A 240 10.99 19.07 -0.46
C PHE A 240 10.34 19.67 -1.73
N VAL A 241 10.87 19.32 -2.90
CA VAL A 241 10.34 19.80 -4.19
C VAL A 241 8.93 19.25 -4.44
N CYS A 242 8.67 17.98 -4.17
CA CYS A 242 7.32 17.40 -4.25
C CYS A 242 6.34 18.12 -3.32
N MET A 243 6.74 18.38 -2.07
CA MET A 243 5.94 19.12 -1.11
C MET A 243 5.57 20.51 -1.65
N MET A 244 6.55 21.26 -2.16
CA MET A 244 6.31 22.58 -2.74
C MET A 244 5.44 22.51 -3.99
N PHE A 245 5.71 21.58 -4.89
CA PHE A 245 4.96 21.39 -6.12
C PHE A 245 3.48 21.07 -5.84
N THR A 246 3.22 20.11 -4.95
CA THR A 246 1.85 19.73 -4.56
C THR A 246 1.16 20.85 -3.79
N TRP A 247 1.86 21.59 -2.92
CA TRP A 247 1.28 22.71 -2.19
C TRP A 247 0.88 23.85 -3.13
N ILE A 248 1.76 24.26 -4.04
CA ILE A 248 1.48 25.34 -5.02
C ILE A 248 0.34 24.94 -5.96
N ARG A 249 0.33 23.68 -6.44
CA ARG A 249 -0.64 23.21 -7.43
C ARG A 249 -2.00 22.86 -6.83
N ASN A 250 -2.02 22.21 -5.66
CA ASN A 250 -3.20 21.59 -5.07
C ASN A 250 -3.70 22.32 -3.81
N GLY A 251 -2.96 23.29 -3.30
CA GLY A 251 -3.31 24.11 -2.12
C GLY A 251 -2.90 23.52 -0.76
N ALA A 252 -2.36 22.29 -0.74
CA ALA A 252 -1.85 21.63 0.46
C ALA A 252 -0.76 20.59 0.10
N PRO A 253 0.19 20.31 1.00
CA PRO A 253 1.18 19.26 0.79
C PRO A 253 0.53 17.86 0.83
N ASP A 254 0.80 17.03 -0.18
CA ASP A 254 0.30 15.65 -0.24
C ASP A 254 1.29 14.69 0.45
N VAL A 255 0.89 14.17 1.61
CA VAL A 255 1.73 13.29 2.44
C VAL A 255 2.14 12.02 1.69
N SER A 256 1.21 11.38 0.97
CA SER A 256 1.50 10.13 0.26
C SER A 256 2.46 10.37 -0.90
N MET A 257 2.29 11.49 -1.61
CA MET A 257 3.19 11.87 -2.69
C MET A 257 4.58 12.26 -2.18
N CYS A 258 4.68 12.96 -1.04
CA CYS A 258 5.97 13.26 -0.42
C CYS A 258 6.73 11.98 -0.03
N LEU A 259 6.05 10.97 0.54
CA LEU A 259 6.66 9.67 0.84
C LEU A 259 7.17 8.99 -0.45
N ASN A 260 6.37 8.98 -1.51
CA ASN A 260 6.80 8.45 -2.81
C ASN A 260 7.94 9.27 -3.43
N ALA A 261 8.00 10.58 -3.20
CA ALA A 261 9.07 11.44 -3.67
C ALA A 261 10.39 11.18 -2.94
N SER A 262 10.36 10.88 -1.63
CA SER A 262 11.54 10.38 -0.91
C SER A 262 12.10 9.13 -1.59
N LEU A 263 11.24 8.16 -1.90
CA LEU A 263 11.65 6.92 -2.58
C LEU A 263 12.12 7.19 -4.02
N ALA A 264 11.45 8.10 -4.73
CA ALA A 264 11.85 8.50 -6.08
C ALA A 264 13.27 9.08 -6.12
N GLY A 265 13.61 9.98 -5.18
CA GLY A 265 14.96 10.54 -5.10
C GLY A 265 16.02 9.52 -4.71
N LEU A 266 15.67 8.52 -3.87
CA LEU A 266 16.54 7.38 -3.58
C LEU A 266 16.77 6.53 -4.85
N VAL A 267 15.71 6.22 -5.60
CA VAL A 267 15.82 5.50 -6.88
C VAL A 267 16.66 6.28 -7.88
N GLY A 268 16.43 7.58 -8.05
CA GLY A 268 17.10 8.41 -9.04
C GLY A 268 18.60 8.53 -8.79
N ILE A 269 19.04 8.64 -7.53
CA ILE A 269 20.47 8.75 -7.22
C ILE A 269 21.23 7.42 -7.28
N THR A 270 20.53 6.28 -7.27
CA THR A 270 21.11 4.93 -7.11
C THR A 270 22.19 4.60 -8.16
N ALA A 271 22.00 4.94 -9.44
CA ALA A 271 22.98 4.69 -10.50
C ALA A 271 24.22 5.57 -10.37
N GLY A 272 24.05 6.82 -9.95
CA GLY A 272 25.09 7.85 -9.91
C GLY A 272 25.69 8.09 -8.53
N CYS A 273 25.29 7.36 -7.49
CA CYS A 273 25.56 7.73 -6.10
C CYS A 273 27.06 7.84 -5.76
N ALA A 274 27.93 7.12 -6.48
CA ALA A 274 29.38 7.19 -6.35
C ALA A 274 30.09 8.13 -7.35
N ASN A 275 29.35 8.63 -8.34
CA ASN A 275 29.89 9.28 -9.54
C ASN A 275 29.39 10.72 -9.74
N VAL A 276 28.42 11.20 -8.96
CA VAL A 276 27.92 12.58 -9.02
C VAL A 276 28.28 13.36 -7.75
N ASP A 277 28.44 14.67 -7.89
CA ASP A 277 28.68 15.55 -6.74
C ASP A 277 27.35 15.99 -6.07
N ALA A 278 27.44 16.87 -5.06
CA ALA A 278 26.28 17.40 -4.37
C ALA A 278 25.33 18.21 -5.27
N VAL A 279 25.85 18.86 -6.32
CA VAL A 279 25.04 19.62 -7.28
C VAL A 279 24.27 18.67 -8.18
N GLY A 280 24.94 17.65 -8.73
CA GLY A 280 24.32 16.58 -9.49
C GLY A 280 23.23 15.87 -8.70
N ALA A 281 23.51 15.46 -7.46
CA ALA A 281 22.53 14.83 -6.57
C ALA A 281 21.32 15.73 -6.28
N THR A 282 21.53 17.04 -6.10
CA THR A 282 20.45 18.02 -5.90
C THR A 282 19.55 18.12 -7.13
N ILE A 283 20.13 18.19 -8.33
CA ILE A 283 19.34 18.32 -9.58
C ILE A 283 18.58 17.03 -9.87
N ILE A 284 19.21 15.87 -9.66
CA ILE A 284 18.56 14.56 -9.78
C ILE A 284 17.32 14.52 -8.88
N GLY A 285 17.50 14.83 -7.58
CA GLY A 285 16.39 14.87 -6.62
C GLY A 285 15.30 15.88 -6.99
N LEU A 286 15.66 17.06 -7.49
CA LEU A 286 14.67 18.06 -7.94
C LEU A 286 13.79 17.50 -9.06
N VAL A 287 14.39 16.83 -10.04
CA VAL A 287 13.64 16.23 -11.14
C VAL A 287 12.79 15.06 -10.62
N ASP A 288 13.35 14.19 -9.77
CA ASP A 288 12.63 13.03 -9.20
C ASP A 288 11.35 13.44 -8.46
N GLY A 289 11.44 14.49 -7.64
CA GLY A 289 10.31 14.99 -6.85
C GLY A 289 9.15 15.52 -7.69
N ILE A 290 9.43 16.09 -8.87
CA ILE A 290 8.39 16.53 -9.81
C ILE A 290 7.91 15.37 -10.68
N LEU A 291 8.86 14.58 -11.18
CA LEU A 291 8.62 13.50 -12.13
C LEU A 291 7.67 12.46 -11.55
N VAL A 292 7.86 12.07 -10.28
CA VAL A 292 6.98 11.09 -9.61
C VAL A 292 5.51 11.56 -9.59
N VAL A 293 5.25 12.84 -9.34
CA VAL A 293 3.88 13.39 -9.29
C VAL A 293 3.23 13.35 -10.67
N ILE A 294 3.97 13.83 -11.69
CA ILE A 294 3.46 13.88 -13.07
C ILE A 294 3.19 12.48 -13.60
N VAL A 295 4.09 11.53 -13.35
CA VAL A 295 3.99 10.17 -13.87
C VAL A 295 2.85 9.40 -13.20
N VAL A 296 2.68 9.49 -11.88
CA VAL A 296 1.53 8.87 -11.19
C VAL A 296 0.21 9.35 -11.80
N GLU A 297 0.06 10.67 -11.97
CA GLU A 297 -1.15 11.24 -12.56
C GLU A 297 -1.32 10.83 -14.03
N PHE A 298 -0.25 10.77 -14.80
CA PHE A 298 -0.30 10.35 -16.21
C PHE A 298 -0.75 8.88 -16.33
N ILE A 299 -0.15 7.99 -15.56
CA ILE A 299 -0.47 6.56 -15.55
C ILE A 299 -1.94 6.34 -15.14
N ASP A 300 -2.39 6.98 -14.06
CA ASP A 300 -3.74 6.78 -13.54
C ASP A 300 -4.81 7.49 -14.40
N GLN A 301 -4.55 8.76 -14.78
CA GLN A 301 -5.56 9.58 -15.45
C GLN A 301 -5.58 9.43 -16.97
N LYS A 302 -4.45 9.11 -17.62
CA LYS A 302 -4.36 8.98 -19.08
C LYS A 302 -4.26 7.55 -19.53
N LEU A 303 -3.33 6.77 -18.99
CA LEU A 303 -3.14 5.37 -19.41
C LEU A 303 -4.19 4.43 -18.80
N LYS A 304 -4.87 4.85 -17.73
CA LYS A 304 -5.86 4.05 -17.01
C LYS A 304 -5.26 2.72 -16.52
N ILE A 305 -4.03 2.79 -16.05
CA ILE A 305 -3.35 1.68 -15.39
C ILE A 305 -3.40 1.95 -13.90
N ASP A 306 -3.99 1.03 -13.15
CA ASP A 306 -4.15 1.15 -11.71
C ASP A 306 -2.92 0.59 -10.98
N ASP A 307 -2.09 1.49 -10.47
CA ASP A 307 -0.93 1.22 -9.65
C ASP A 307 -1.22 1.71 -8.20
N PRO A 308 -1.57 0.80 -7.28
CA PRO A 308 -1.96 1.14 -5.91
C PRO A 308 -0.93 1.96 -5.15
N VAL A 309 0.36 1.65 -5.29
CA VAL A 309 1.41 2.26 -4.48
C VAL A 309 2.17 3.36 -5.22
N GLY A 310 2.10 3.38 -6.56
CA GLY A 310 2.87 4.30 -7.42
C GLY A 310 4.25 3.74 -7.79
N ALA A 311 4.42 2.42 -7.75
CA ALA A 311 5.69 1.74 -8.00
C ALA A 311 6.25 2.03 -9.40
N VAL A 312 5.41 2.15 -10.42
CA VAL A 312 5.86 2.46 -11.79
C VAL A 312 6.50 3.84 -11.87
N ALA A 313 5.92 4.83 -11.20
CA ALA A 313 6.48 6.18 -11.17
C ALA A 313 7.78 6.22 -10.37
N VAL A 314 7.76 5.68 -9.14
CA VAL A 314 8.91 5.67 -8.23
C VAL A 314 10.08 4.91 -8.85
N HIS A 315 9.88 3.68 -9.30
CA HIS A 315 10.96 2.80 -9.74
C HIS A 315 11.22 2.88 -11.24
N GLY A 316 10.17 2.82 -12.07
CA GLY A 316 10.30 2.79 -13.53
C GLY A 316 10.86 4.10 -14.09
N CYS A 317 10.13 5.20 -13.88
CA CYS A 317 10.49 6.48 -14.47
C CYS A 317 11.70 7.16 -13.81
N ASN A 318 11.78 7.18 -12.47
CA ASN A 318 12.96 7.76 -11.81
C ASN A 318 14.19 6.84 -11.93
N GLY A 319 14.01 5.52 -12.06
CA GLY A 319 15.12 4.61 -12.35
C GLY A 319 15.73 4.86 -13.73
N LEU A 320 14.87 5.06 -14.74
CA LEU A 320 15.28 5.49 -16.07
C LEU A 320 16.00 6.84 -16.03
N TRP A 321 15.37 7.85 -15.40
CA TRP A 321 15.93 9.20 -15.32
C TRP A 321 17.28 9.20 -14.59
N GLY A 322 17.38 8.58 -13.42
CA GLY A 322 18.62 8.49 -12.64
C GLY A 322 19.78 7.92 -13.43
N THR A 323 19.52 6.89 -14.22
CA THR A 323 20.51 6.25 -15.09
C THR A 323 20.97 7.16 -16.23
N VAL A 324 20.05 7.87 -16.88
CA VAL A 324 20.39 8.86 -17.92
C VAL A 324 21.14 10.03 -17.30
N ALA A 325 20.76 10.44 -16.09
CA ALA A 325 21.37 11.55 -15.37
C ALA A 325 22.85 11.31 -15.04
N VAL A 326 23.29 10.05 -14.88
CA VAL A 326 24.73 9.73 -14.78
C VAL A 326 25.50 10.25 -15.99
N GLY A 327 24.98 10.06 -17.21
CA GLY A 327 25.62 10.54 -18.44
C GLY A 327 25.71 12.06 -18.53
N LEU A 328 24.93 12.78 -17.74
CA LEU A 328 24.95 14.24 -17.65
C LEU A 328 25.85 14.74 -16.53
N PHE A 329 25.75 14.14 -15.35
CA PHE A 329 26.28 14.66 -14.08
C PHE A 329 27.44 13.86 -13.47
N ASP A 330 27.91 12.79 -14.13
CA ASP A 330 29.15 12.13 -13.70
C ASP A 330 30.29 13.16 -13.69
N TYR A 331 30.94 13.38 -12.54
CA TYR A 331 31.93 14.45 -12.39
C TYR A 331 33.22 14.21 -13.17
N ASN A 332 33.47 12.98 -13.65
CA ASN A 332 34.61 12.63 -14.51
C ASN A 332 34.24 12.59 -15.99
N ASN A 333 33.06 12.06 -16.33
CA ASN A 333 32.71 11.68 -17.70
C ASN A 333 31.40 12.30 -18.22
N GLY A 334 30.66 13.02 -17.36
CA GLY A 334 29.36 13.59 -17.69
C GLY A 334 29.46 14.76 -18.67
N VAL A 335 28.40 14.94 -19.48
CA VAL A 335 28.31 16.03 -20.47
C VAL A 335 28.55 17.40 -19.82
N PHE A 336 27.96 17.65 -18.64
CA PHE A 336 28.06 18.94 -17.96
C PHE A 336 29.38 19.16 -17.22
N TYR A 337 30.23 18.13 -17.16
CA TYR A 337 31.56 18.16 -16.55
C TYR A 337 32.68 18.06 -17.60
N GLY A 338 32.34 18.14 -18.90
CA GLY A 338 33.31 18.17 -19.99
C GLY A 338 33.71 16.80 -20.56
N GLY A 339 33.06 15.71 -20.14
CA GLY A 339 33.34 14.35 -20.63
C GLY A 339 32.82 14.01 -22.03
N GLY A 340 32.12 14.95 -22.68
CA GLY A 340 31.52 14.74 -24.01
C GLY A 340 30.27 13.85 -23.98
N PHE A 341 29.84 13.38 -25.15
CA PHE A 341 28.58 12.63 -25.30
C PHE A 341 28.71 11.10 -25.17
N HIS A 342 29.92 10.58 -24.96
CA HIS A 342 30.14 9.13 -24.92
C HIS A 342 29.40 8.49 -23.75
N GLN A 343 29.61 8.96 -22.52
CA GLN A 343 28.95 8.40 -21.35
C GLN A 343 27.42 8.48 -21.48
N LEU A 344 26.88 9.64 -21.89
CA LEU A 344 25.44 9.78 -22.14
C LEU A 344 24.93 8.78 -23.18
N GLY A 345 25.67 8.58 -24.28
CA GLY A 345 25.31 7.61 -25.31
C GLY A 345 25.27 6.18 -24.78
N VAL A 346 26.25 5.80 -23.96
CA VAL A 346 26.29 4.47 -23.31
C VAL A 346 25.14 4.29 -22.31
N GLN A 347 24.86 5.29 -21.47
CA GLN A 347 23.72 5.26 -20.54
C GLN A 347 22.39 5.10 -21.27
N VAL A 348 22.15 5.88 -22.35
CA VAL A 348 20.92 5.78 -23.14
C VAL A 348 20.81 4.43 -23.84
N LEU A 349 21.91 3.91 -24.39
CA LEU A 349 21.94 2.58 -25.02
C LEU A 349 21.56 1.48 -24.01
N GLY A 350 22.19 1.48 -22.83
CA GLY A 350 21.91 0.48 -21.79
C GLY A 350 20.48 0.55 -21.30
N VAL A 351 19.96 1.75 -21.01
CA VAL A 351 18.55 1.97 -20.64
C VAL A 351 17.60 1.37 -21.69
N VAL A 352 17.81 1.66 -22.98
CA VAL A 352 16.95 1.15 -24.05
C VAL A 352 17.04 -0.37 -24.14
N CYS A 353 18.23 -0.96 -24.08
CA CYS A 353 18.41 -2.40 -24.18
C CYS A 353 17.80 -3.16 -22.99
N ILE A 354 18.05 -2.69 -21.76
CA ILE A 354 17.48 -3.27 -20.54
C ILE A 354 15.96 -3.14 -20.54
N ALA A 355 15.44 -1.96 -20.92
CA ALA A 355 14.01 -1.73 -21.00
C ALA A 355 13.34 -2.61 -22.06
N ALA A 356 13.92 -2.73 -23.25
CA ALA A 356 13.38 -3.57 -24.32
C ALA A 356 13.39 -5.05 -23.93
N TYR A 357 14.49 -5.54 -23.37
CA TYR A 357 14.61 -6.91 -22.88
C TYR A 357 13.57 -7.20 -21.79
N THR A 358 13.50 -6.35 -20.77
CA THR A 358 12.54 -6.50 -19.67
C THR A 358 11.11 -6.48 -20.19
N ALA A 359 10.79 -5.54 -21.09
CA ALA A 359 9.45 -5.43 -21.65
C ALA A 359 9.04 -6.69 -22.43
N VAL A 360 9.93 -7.23 -23.26
CA VAL A 360 9.68 -8.47 -24.00
C VAL A 360 9.55 -9.66 -23.05
N ALA A 361 10.53 -9.86 -22.17
CA ALA A 361 10.55 -10.99 -21.24
C ALA A 361 9.30 -10.98 -20.34
N MET A 362 8.97 -9.84 -19.74
CA MET A 362 7.83 -9.74 -18.83
C MET A 362 6.49 -9.82 -19.54
N THR A 363 6.37 -9.31 -20.77
CA THR A 363 5.17 -9.51 -21.58
C THR A 363 4.95 -10.99 -21.87
N ILE A 364 6.01 -11.74 -22.20
CA ILE A 364 5.93 -13.19 -22.43
C ILE A 364 5.47 -13.90 -21.15
N VAL A 365 6.13 -13.62 -20.00
CA VAL A 365 5.82 -14.24 -18.72
C VAL A 365 4.36 -13.98 -18.33
N PHE A 366 3.92 -12.73 -18.30
CA PHE A 366 2.55 -12.40 -17.94
C PHE A 366 1.53 -12.90 -18.97
N THR A 367 1.89 -13.02 -20.25
CA THR A 367 1.00 -13.61 -21.27
C THR A 367 0.79 -15.09 -21.02
N ILE A 368 1.86 -15.84 -20.73
CA ILE A 368 1.78 -17.27 -20.40
C ILE A 368 0.94 -17.45 -19.14
N LEU A 369 1.22 -16.69 -18.08
CA LEU A 369 0.47 -16.79 -16.82
C LEU A 369 -1.01 -16.44 -17.02
N LYS A 370 -1.32 -15.41 -17.82
CA LYS A 370 -2.69 -15.00 -18.13
C LYS A 370 -3.52 -16.08 -18.83
N HIS A 371 -2.91 -16.86 -19.73
CA HIS A 371 -3.60 -17.89 -20.50
C HIS A 371 -3.56 -19.30 -19.88
N THR A 372 -2.76 -19.50 -18.82
CA THR A 372 -2.65 -20.79 -18.12
C THR A 372 -3.45 -20.79 -16.82
N ILE A 373 -3.01 -20.02 -15.82
CA ILE A 373 -3.60 -19.99 -14.47
C ILE A 373 -4.40 -18.70 -14.17
N GLY A 374 -4.21 -17.67 -15.00
CA GLY A 374 -4.82 -16.35 -14.87
C GLY A 374 -4.04 -15.40 -13.96
N LEU A 375 -4.12 -14.09 -14.23
CA LEU A 375 -3.47 -13.06 -13.41
C LEU A 375 -4.34 -12.58 -12.25
N ARG A 376 -5.67 -12.54 -12.46
CA ARG A 376 -6.62 -11.90 -11.56
C ARG A 376 -7.46 -12.91 -10.79
N VAL A 377 -7.74 -12.64 -9.53
CA VAL A 377 -8.79 -13.34 -8.77
C VAL A 377 -10.17 -13.05 -9.35
N SER A 378 -11.19 -13.79 -8.90
CA SER A 378 -12.58 -13.51 -9.24
C SER A 378 -13.04 -12.16 -8.65
N ALA A 379 -14.11 -11.60 -9.22
CA ALA A 379 -14.66 -10.34 -8.74
C ALA A 379 -15.17 -10.43 -7.29
N GLU A 380 -15.69 -11.59 -6.89
CA GLU A 380 -16.14 -11.84 -5.52
C GLU A 380 -14.98 -11.81 -4.53
N GLU A 381 -13.90 -12.55 -4.82
CA GLU A 381 -12.69 -12.58 -3.99
C GLU A 381 -12.06 -11.18 -3.87
N GLU A 382 -12.02 -10.40 -4.96
CA GLU A 382 -11.51 -9.03 -4.94
C GLU A 382 -12.39 -8.10 -4.08
N ILE A 383 -13.71 -8.24 -4.14
CA ILE A 383 -14.65 -7.44 -3.34
C ILE A 383 -14.55 -7.82 -1.86
N MET A 384 -14.45 -9.12 -1.55
CA MET A 384 -14.30 -9.63 -0.19
C MET A 384 -12.96 -9.22 0.44
N GLY A 385 -11.86 -9.32 -0.31
CA GLY A 385 -10.50 -9.11 0.16
C GLY A 385 -9.69 -10.40 0.11
N LEU A 386 -8.44 -10.28 -0.32
CA LEU A 386 -7.55 -11.41 -0.54
C LEU A 386 -7.05 -12.07 0.74
N ASP A 387 -7.11 -11.37 1.87
CA ASP A 387 -6.77 -11.96 3.17
C ASP A 387 -7.74 -13.11 3.48
N ILE A 388 -9.03 -12.90 3.30
CA ILE A 388 -10.07 -13.91 3.50
C ILE A 388 -10.02 -14.95 2.37
N ALA A 389 -9.97 -14.48 1.11
CA ALA A 389 -10.13 -15.35 -0.06
C ALA A 389 -8.96 -16.31 -0.30
N GLU A 390 -7.72 -15.85 -0.10
CA GLU A 390 -6.53 -16.64 -0.45
C GLU A 390 -5.74 -17.15 0.76
N HIS A 391 -5.93 -16.55 1.95
CA HIS A 391 -5.14 -16.87 3.15
C HIS A 391 -5.99 -17.36 4.33
N ASP A 392 -7.30 -17.49 4.17
CA ASP A 392 -8.25 -17.83 5.25
C ASP A 392 -8.04 -16.96 6.51
N LEU A 393 -7.65 -15.70 6.26
CA LEU A 393 -7.29 -14.75 7.29
C LEU A 393 -8.41 -13.72 7.43
N ALA A 394 -9.18 -13.80 8.51
CA ALA A 394 -10.28 -12.88 8.77
C ALA A 394 -9.83 -11.40 8.81
N SER A 395 -8.65 -11.14 9.37
CA SER A 395 -8.00 -9.83 9.37
C SER A 395 -6.52 -9.98 9.73
N ALA A 396 -5.64 -9.24 9.05
CA ALA A 396 -4.23 -9.12 9.43
C ALA A 396 -3.99 -8.34 10.73
N TYR A 397 -5.05 -7.79 11.33
CA TYR A 397 -4.96 -6.90 12.48
C TYR A 397 -5.54 -7.49 13.77
N ALA A 398 -5.96 -8.76 13.78
CA ALA A 398 -6.54 -9.45 14.94
C ALA A 398 -7.55 -8.59 15.75
N ASP A 399 -7.09 -7.96 16.83
CA ASP A 399 -7.88 -7.12 17.76
C ASP A 399 -8.01 -5.65 17.34
N PHE A 400 -7.12 -5.17 16.47
CA PHE A 400 -7.27 -3.89 15.78
C PHE A 400 -8.17 -4.13 14.58
N LEU A 401 -9.50 -4.16 14.72
CA LEU A 401 -10.31 -3.96 13.52
C LEU A 401 -10.03 -2.52 13.06
N PRO A 402 -9.37 -2.26 11.91
CA PRO A 402 -9.38 -0.92 11.35
C PRO A 402 -10.85 -0.54 11.24
N ILE A 403 -11.21 0.52 11.94
CA ILE A 403 -12.61 0.92 12.09
C ILE A 403 -13.16 1.22 10.69
N SER A 404 -13.85 0.24 10.12
CA SER A 404 -15.11 0.48 9.43
C SER A 404 -16.14 0.57 10.53
N ALA A 405 -16.35 1.77 11.04
CA ALA A 405 -17.35 2.08 12.06
C ALA A 405 -17.24 1.28 13.41
N THR A 406 -16.89 0.01 13.51
CA THR A 406 -17.52 -0.95 14.45
C THR A 406 -16.91 -1.13 15.87
N THR A 407 -16.16 -0.22 16.50
CA THR A 407 -15.66 -0.48 17.89
C THR A 407 -15.84 0.71 18.84
N MET A 408 -16.67 0.47 19.85
CA MET A 408 -17.40 1.43 20.68
C MET A 408 -16.73 1.76 22.01
N GLY A 409 -16.87 3.02 22.44
CA GLY A 409 -17.38 3.34 23.78
C GLY A 409 -16.38 3.89 24.80
N GLY A 410 -16.08 5.19 24.73
CA GLY A 410 -15.47 5.94 25.83
C GLY A 410 -16.43 6.14 27.01
N VAL A 411 -15.87 6.20 28.22
CA VAL A 411 -16.58 6.50 29.47
C VAL A 411 -16.81 8.01 29.56
N THR A 412 -18.05 8.49 29.49
CA THR A 412 -18.39 9.89 29.80
C THR A 412 -18.84 10.04 31.24
N THR A 413 -18.49 11.16 31.89
CA THR A 413 -18.81 11.50 33.29
C THR A 413 -20.12 12.28 33.47
N GLU A 414 -20.82 12.62 32.39
CA GLU A 414 -22.12 13.30 32.44
C GLU A 414 -23.27 12.29 32.45
N THR A 415 -24.05 12.27 33.52
CA THR A 415 -25.30 11.50 33.61
C THR A 415 -26.50 12.46 33.54
N ILE A 416 -27.44 12.17 32.65
CA ILE A 416 -28.71 12.90 32.57
C ILE A 416 -29.76 12.10 33.34
N ASP A 417 -30.38 12.72 34.34
CA ASP A 417 -31.49 12.12 35.08
C ASP A 417 -32.76 12.13 34.23
N VAL A 418 -33.31 10.94 33.98
CA VAL A 418 -34.56 10.74 33.22
C VAL A 418 -35.66 10.11 34.08
N THR A 419 -35.47 10.00 35.40
CA THR A 419 -36.43 9.39 36.32
C THR A 419 -37.77 10.14 36.37
N ASP A 420 -37.77 11.45 36.12
CA ASP A 420 -38.96 12.32 36.06
C ASP A 420 -39.94 11.96 34.93
N LEU A 421 -39.53 11.12 33.98
CA LEU A 421 -40.34 10.70 32.85
C LEU A 421 -41.24 9.49 33.19
N ARG A 422 -40.95 8.71 34.25
CA ARG A 422 -41.69 7.49 34.58
C ARG A 422 -43.15 7.75 34.98
N ASP A 423 -43.42 8.89 35.61
CA ASP A 423 -44.75 9.24 36.15
C ASP A 423 -45.56 10.18 35.23
N LYS A 424 -45.02 10.55 34.05
CA LYS A 424 -45.68 11.46 33.10
C LYS A 424 -46.57 10.69 32.13
N LYS A 425 -47.78 11.21 31.88
CA LYS A 425 -48.67 10.69 30.85
C LYS A 425 -48.17 11.13 29.46
N LEU A 426 -47.50 10.23 28.76
CA LEU A 426 -46.91 10.49 27.44
C LEU A 426 -47.94 10.28 26.31
N ALA A 427 -47.80 11.05 25.22
CA ALA A 427 -48.66 10.91 24.05
C ALA A 427 -48.26 9.67 23.23
N PRO A 428 -49.23 8.91 22.68
CA PRO A 428 -48.94 7.70 21.91
C PRO A 428 -48.15 8.04 20.63
N VAL A 429 -47.05 7.32 20.40
CA VAL A 429 -46.14 7.60 19.28
C VAL A 429 -46.47 6.76 18.03
N ILE A 430 -47.27 5.69 18.17
CA ILE A 430 -47.64 4.80 17.05
C ILE A 430 -49.17 4.75 16.88
N GLY A 431 -49.64 5.03 15.66
CA GLY A 431 -51.06 5.03 15.30
C GLY A 431 -51.67 3.63 15.24
N GLY A 432 -52.79 3.46 15.94
CA GLY A 432 -53.84 2.44 15.79
C GLY A 432 -53.47 1.07 15.20
N ALA A 433 -53.22 0.08 16.07
CA ALA A 433 -53.35 -1.35 15.74
C ALA A 433 -53.83 -2.14 16.97
N LYS A 434 -54.63 -3.19 16.72
CA LYS A 434 -55.50 -3.91 17.68
C LYS A 434 -54.75 -4.52 18.88
N GLU A 435 -55.28 -4.25 20.07
CA GLU A 435 -54.95 -4.95 21.32
C GLU A 435 -55.41 -6.42 21.23
N THR A 436 -54.49 -7.37 21.06
CA THR A 436 -54.63 -8.78 21.49
C THR A 436 -53.30 -9.49 21.23
N GLY A 437 -52.43 -9.49 22.24
CA GLY A 437 -51.05 -10.00 22.17
C GLY A 437 -50.06 -8.89 22.51
N GLY A 438 -49.13 -9.15 23.43
CA GLY A 438 -48.16 -8.13 23.89
C GLY A 438 -47.46 -7.45 22.71
N ARG A 439 -47.54 -6.13 22.63
CA ARG A 439 -46.97 -5.36 21.52
C ARG A 439 -45.47 -5.24 21.70
N TYR A 440 -44.69 -5.73 20.74
CA TYR A 440 -43.23 -5.57 20.72
C TYR A 440 -42.87 -4.43 19.78
N THR A 441 -42.06 -3.48 20.25
CA THR A 441 -41.62 -2.35 19.42
C THR A 441 -40.10 -2.34 19.34
N LYS A 442 -39.57 -2.34 18.11
CA LYS A 442 -38.16 -2.07 17.85
C LYS A 442 -37.98 -0.57 17.63
N LEU A 443 -37.09 0.04 18.39
CA LEU A 443 -36.61 1.40 18.20
C LEU A 443 -35.19 1.33 17.63
N THR A 444 -34.97 2.00 16.50
CA THR A 444 -33.65 2.22 15.93
C THR A 444 -33.29 3.69 16.11
N ILE A 445 -32.33 3.97 16.98
CA ILE A 445 -31.90 5.32 17.37
C ILE A 445 -30.56 5.60 16.69
N MET A 446 -30.52 6.61 15.83
CA MET A 446 -29.29 7.14 15.25
C MET A 446 -28.79 8.28 16.14
N CYS A 447 -27.56 8.23 16.66
CA CYS A 447 -27.01 9.29 17.51
C CYS A 447 -25.52 9.55 17.23
N LYS A 448 -24.98 10.63 17.80
CA LYS A 448 -23.53 10.90 17.80
C LYS A 448 -22.81 9.93 18.76
N GLU A 449 -21.56 9.62 18.46
CA GLU A 449 -20.78 8.64 19.22
C GLU A 449 -20.50 9.10 20.67
N ASP A 450 -20.17 10.37 20.84
CA ASP A 450 -19.89 11.02 22.13
C ASP A 450 -21.11 11.07 23.07
N ARG A 451 -22.33 10.92 22.54
CA ARG A 451 -23.58 10.92 23.31
C ARG A 451 -24.06 9.53 23.71
N PHE A 452 -23.37 8.47 23.27
CA PHE A 452 -23.84 7.11 23.51
C PHE A 452 -23.85 6.73 24.99
N ALA A 453 -22.82 7.09 25.74
CA ALA A 453 -22.76 6.73 27.15
C ALA A 453 -23.90 7.39 27.95
N ILE A 454 -24.24 8.65 27.63
CA ILE A 454 -25.42 9.34 28.17
C ILE A 454 -26.72 8.62 27.79
N LEU A 455 -26.85 8.22 26.53
CA LEU A 455 -28.00 7.45 26.05
C LEU A 455 -28.11 6.11 26.78
N LYS A 456 -27.01 5.37 26.95
CA LYS A 456 -26.96 4.08 27.64
C LYS A 456 -27.46 4.19 29.08
N ASP A 457 -27.00 5.21 29.80
CA ASP A 457 -27.38 5.44 31.19
C ASP A 457 -28.86 5.86 31.31
N ALA A 458 -29.34 6.72 30.40
CA ALA A 458 -30.75 7.08 30.33
C ALA A 458 -31.66 5.88 30.04
N MET A 459 -31.25 4.99 29.13
CA MET A 459 -31.98 3.75 28.84
C MET A 459 -32.00 2.81 30.06
N SER A 460 -30.87 2.68 30.77
CA SER A 460 -30.82 1.87 31.99
C SER A 460 -31.73 2.42 33.09
N GLN A 461 -31.84 3.74 33.25
CA GLN A 461 -32.72 4.38 34.23
C GLN A 461 -34.21 4.16 33.96
N ILE A 462 -34.62 3.79 32.75
CA ILE A 462 -36.02 3.47 32.42
C ILE A 462 -36.28 1.96 32.32
N GLY A 463 -35.31 1.13 32.70
CA GLY A 463 -35.47 -0.33 32.75
C GLY A 463 -35.22 -1.05 31.42
N VAL A 464 -34.57 -0.41 30.45
CA VAL A 464 -34.11 -1.08 29.23
C VAL A 464 -32.83 -1.85 29.55
N THR A 465 -32.91 -3.18 29.53
CA THR A 465 -31.83 -4.10 29.92
C THR A 465 -31.01 -4.63 28.74
N GLY A 466 -31.48 -4.43 27.50
CA GLY A 466 -30.82 -4.91 26.29
C GLY A 466 -30.86 -3.88 25.17
N MET A 467 -29.72 -3.69 24.51
CA MET A 467 -29.58 -2.88 23.29
C MET A 467 -28.50 -3.49 22.41
N THR A 468 -28.68 -3.39 21.10
CA THR A 468 -27.65 -3.72 20.11
C THR A 468 -27.13 -2.42 19.53
N VAL A 469 -25.81 -2.25 19.47
CA VAL A 469 -25.21 -1.04 18.92
C VAL A 469 -24.37 -1.38 17.70
N SER A 470 -24.56 -0.62 16.65
CA SER A 470 -23.81 -0.72 15.40
C SER A 470 -23.35 0.67 15.02
N HIS A 471 -22.10 0.81 14.61
CA HIS A 471 -21.65 2.06 14.02
C HIS A 471 -22.05 2.11 12.56
N VAL A 472 -22.49 3.29 12.12
CA VAL A 472 -23.07 3.52 10.81
C VAL A 472 -22.55 4.83 10.23
N MET A 473 -22.52 4.92 8.92
CA MET A 473 -22.06 6.08 8.18
C MET A 473 -23.27 6.76 7.55
N GLY A 474 -23.56 8.01 7.92
CA GLY A 474 -24.76 8.73 7.49
C GLY A 474 -24.45 10.07 6.82
N CYS A 475 -25.15 10.41 5.74
CA CYS A 475 -25.05 11.73 5.10
C CYS A 475 -26.34 12.53 5.37
N GLY A 476 -26.21 13.69 6.01
CA GLY A 476 -27.27 14.69 6.10
C GLY A 476 -27.25 15.72 4.95
N THR A 477 -28.00 16.81 5.06
CA THR A 477 -27.95 17.97 4.14
C THR A 477 -26.63 18.76 4.22
N GLN A 478 -25.73 18.40 5.13
CA GLN A 478 -24.42 19.00 5.27
C GLN A 478 -23.48 18.48 4.17
N LYS A 479 -23.20 19.36 3.18
CA LYS A 479 -22.10 19.18 2.24
C LYS A 479 -20.78 19.39 3.00
N GLY A 480 -20.27 18.38 3.70
CA GLY A 480 -18.89 18.41 4.21
C GLY A 480 -17.83 18.51 3.11
N LYS A 481 -16.59 18.65 3.58
CA LYS A 481 -15.46 19.21 2.83
C LYS A 481 -14.95 18.24 1.77
N THR A 482 -14.76 18.76 0.55
CA THR A 482 -14.10 18.05 -0.54
C THR A 482 -12.60 17.97 -0.30
N GLY A 483 -12.00 16.78 -0.42
CA GLY A 483 -10.56 16.54 -0.29
C GLY A 483 -9.88 16.17 -1.62
N GLN A 484 -8.56 15.97 -1.62
CA GLN A 484 -7.82 15.37 -2.73
C GLN A 484 -6.86 14.29 -2.22
N TYR A 485 -6.69 13.21 -2.97
CA TYR A 485 -5.71 12.15 -2.72
C TYR A 485 -4.98 11.83 -4.02
N ARG A 486 -3.65 12.04 -4.07
CA ARG A 486 -2.83 11.82 -5.27
C ARG A 486 -3.43 12.47 -6.54
N GLY A 487 -3.86 13.72 -6.42
CA GLY A 487 -4.43 14.51 -7.50
C GLY A 487 -5.88 14.15 -7.89
N VAL A 488 -6.52 13.18 -7.23
CA VAL A 488 -7.93 12.82 -7.45
C VAL A 488 -8.80 13.47 -6.37
N LYS A 489 -9.84 14.20 -6.78
CA LYS A 489 -10.82 14.79 -5.84
C LYS A 489 -11.64 13.70 -5.17
N ILE A 490 -11.71 13.74 -3.84
CA ILE A 490 -12.57 12.88 -3.03
C ILE A 490 -13.77 13.70 -2.56
N ASP A 491 -14.96 13.31 -3.00
CA ASP A 491 -16.23 13.74 -2.41
C ASP A 491 -16.66 12.69 -1.39
N MET A 492 -16.69 13.03 -0.09
CA MET A 492 -17.28 12.15 0.92
C MET A 492 -17.98 12.98 1.98
N ASN A 493 -19.28 12.76 2.15
CA ASN A 493 -20.04 13.29 3.28
C ASN A 493 -20.83 12.21 3.99
N LEU A 494 -20.14 11.15 4.36
CA LEU A 494 -20.66 10.24 5.37
C LEU A 494 -20.00 10.59 6.70
N LEU A 495 -20.81 11.05 7.64
CA LEU A 495 -20.39 11.30 9.01
C LEU A 495 -20.59 10.02 9.83
N PRO A 496 -19.63 9.65 10.68
CA PRO A 496 -19.80 8.53 11.61
C PRO A 496 -20.93 8.84 12.60
N GLN A 497 -21.80 7.86 12.79
CA GLN A 497 -22.93 7.88 13.71
C GLN A 497 -23.07 6.50 14.36
N LEU A 498 -23.83 6.42 15.45
CA LEU A 498 -24.21 5.17 16.08
C LEU A 498 -25.67 4.86 15.82
N GLN A 499 -25.95 3.62 15.44
CA GLN A 499 -27.28 3.03 15.41
C GLN A 499 -27.46 2.15 16.64
N VAL A 500 -28.38 2.50 17.51
CA VAL A 500 -28.77 1.75 18.70
C VAL A 500 -30.14 1.14 18.46
N ASP A 501 -30.19 -0.18 18.35
CA ASP A 501 -31.41 -0.96 18.20
C ASP A 501 -31.86 -1.48 19.57
N ILE A 502 -33.10 -1.16 19.96
CA ILE A 502 -33.72 -1.54 21.24
C ILE A 502 -35.06 -2.20 20.93
N VAL A 503 -35.34 -3.36 21.53
CA VAL A 503 -36.66 -4.00 21.44
C VAL A 503 -37.29 -4.00 22.83
N VAL A 504 -38.47 -3.39 22.96
CA VAL A 504 -39.19 -3.29 24.24
C VAL A 504 -40.56 -3.97 24.18
N SER A 505 -40.97 -4.51 25.33
CA SER A 505 -42.27 -5.16 25.56
C SER A 505 -42.96 -4.66 26.85
N THR A 506 -42.22 -4.57 27.95
CA THR A 506 -42.69 -4.12 29.27
C THR A 506 -42.49 -2.62 29.50
N VAL A 507 -41.50 -2.02 28.82
CA VAL A 507 -41.24 -0.58 28.85
C VAL A 507 -42.06 0.10 27.73
N PRO A 508 -42.87 1.12 28.03
CA PRO A 508 -43.62 1.84 27.00
C PRO A 508 -42.68 2.46 25.95
N PRO A 509 -42.92 2.25 24.64
CA PRO A 509 -42.09 2.83 23.58
C PRO A 509 -42.00 4.36 23.65
N GLU A 510 -43.07 5.03 24.10
CA GLU A 510 -43.12 6.48 24.31
C GLU A 510 -42.06 6.95 25.31
N LEU A 511 -41.86 6.16 26.38
CA LEU A 511 -40.88 6.46 27.43
C LEU A 511 -39.45 6.37 26.89
N VAL A 512 -39.18 5.39 26.03
CA VAL A 512 -37.88 5.22 25.36
C VAL A 512 -37.59 6.38 24.42
N VAL A 513 -38.60 6.83 23.65
CA VAL A 513 -38.47 7.98 22.73
C VAL A 513 -38.17 9.28 23.48
N GLU A 514 -38.91 9.58 24.55
CA GLU A 514 -38.70 10.81 25.31
C GLU A 514 -37.38 10.80 26.10
N ALA A 515 -36.99 9.66 26.66
CA ALA A 515 -35.69 9.50 27.32
C ALA A 515 -34.54 9.68 26.32
N ALA A 516 -34.64 9.08 25.12
CA ALA A 516 -33.64 9.25 24.06
C ALA A 516 -33.57 10.70 23.57
N LYS A 517 -34.71 11.36 23.38
CA LYS A 517 -34.76 12.80 23.02
C LYS A 517 -34.08 13.65 24.09
N LYS A 518 -34.40 13.42 25.37
CA LYS A 518 -33.80 14.17 26.50
C LYS A 518 -32.29 13.91 26.60
N ALA A 519 -31.84 12.68 26.33
CA ALA A 519 -30.43 12.30 26.38
C ALA A 519 -29.61 12.84 25.19
N LEU A 520 -30.19 12.90 24.00
CA LEU A 520 -29.47 13.20 22.76
C LEU A 520 -29.61 14.65 22.29
N TYR A 521 -30.60 15.40 22.78
CA TYR A 521 -30.85 16.77 22.32
C TYR A 521 -29.76 17.73 22.78
N THR A 522 -29.07 18.33 21.80
CA THR A 522 -28.10 19.42 22.01
C THR A 522 -28.57 20.73 21.36
N GLY A 523 -29.60 20.68 20.49
CA GLY A 523 -30.10 21.84 19.75
C GLY A 523 -29.30 22.15 18.47
N GLU A 524 -28.24 21.39 18.23
CA GLU A 524 -27.38 21.49 17.05
C GLU A 524 -27.80 20.51 15.95
N TYR A 525 -27.37 20.79 14.71
CA TYR A 525 -27.55 19.83 13.62
C TYR A 525 -26.82 18.50 13.93
N GLY A 526 -27.51 17.38 13.68
CA GLY A 526 -26.93 16.03 13.81
C GLY A 526 -27.27 15.28 15.10
N ASP A 527 -28.22 15.76 15.92
CA ASP A 527 -28.64 15.09 17.17
C ASP A 527 -29.21 13.68 16.96
N GLY A 528 -29.71 13.35 15.76
CA GLY A 528 -30.12 11.99 15.42
C GLY A 528 -31.51 11.86 14.84
N LYS A 529 -31.94 10.60 14.67
CA LYS A 529 -33.30 10.21 14.28
C LYS A 529 -33.69 8.93 15.02
N ILE A 530 -34.97 8.78 15.34
CA ILE A 530 -35.52 7.56 15.94
C ILE A 530 -36.52 6.98 14.97
N PHE A 531 -36.35 5.71 14.60
CA PHE A 531 -37.27 4.94 13.79
C PHE A 531 -37.97 3.91 14.66
N LEU A 532 -39.27 3.74 14.49
CA LEU A 532 -40.07 2.77 15.23
C LEU A 532 -40.61 1.72 14.26
N TYR A 533 -40.50 0.45 14.66
CA TYR A 533 -40.99 -0.70 13.90
C TYR A 533 -41.79 -1.62 14.84
N ASP A 534 -42.89 -2.18 14.34
CA ASP A 534 -43.58 -3.27 15.03
C ASP A 534 -42.78 -4.56 14.85
N VAL A 535 -42.60 -5.32 15.94
CA VAL A 535 -41.96 -6.64 15.94
C VAL A 535 -43.03 -7.69 16.13
N GLU A 536 -43.07 -8.69 15.24
CA GLU A 536 -44.09 -9.75 15.28
C GLU A 536 -43.87 -10.72 16.44
N ASN A 537 -42.63 -11.15 16.67
CA ASN A 537 -42.28 -12.07 17.75
C ASN A 537 -40.78 -11.97 18.11
N VAL A 538 -40.42 -12.43 19.30
CA VAL A 538 -39.04 -12.54 19.78
C VAL A 538 -38.81 -13.98 20.24
N VAL A 539 -37.66 -14.57 19.90
CA VAL A 539 -37.32 -15.95 20.28
C VAL A 539 -35.93 -15.99 20.90
N ARG A 540 -35.81 -16.58 22.10
CA ARG A 540 -34.53 -16.78 22.79
C ARG A 540 -33.93 -18.13 22.40
N ILE A 541 -32.77 -18.10 21.75
CA ILE A 541 -32.12 -19.30 21.18
C ILE A 541 -31.82 -20.37 22.24
N ARG A 542 -31.32 -19.98 23.42
CA ARG A 542 -30.89 -20.93 24.46
C ARG A 542 -32.05 -21.77 25.04
N THR A 543 -33.23 -21.17 25.18
CA THR A 543 -34.36 -21.74 25.92
C THR A 543 -35.58 -22.03 25.04
N ASN A 544 -35.58 -21.60 23.77
CA ASN A 544 -36.73 -21.59 22.86
C ASN A 544 -37.94 -20.81 23.40
N GLU A 545 -37.76 -19.97 24.41
CA GLU A 545 -38.81 -19.09 24.90
C GLU A 545 -39.17 -18.06 23.82
N THR A 546 -40.47 -17.75 23.71
CA THR A 546 -40.99 -16.78 22.76
C THR A 546 -41.69 -15.62 23.46
N GLY A 547 -41.75 -14.47 22.79
CA GLY A 547 -42.46 -13.29 23.28
C GLY A 547 -41.80 -12.65 24.50
N ILE A 548 -42.58 -12.26 25.51
CA ILE A 548 -42.09 -11.57 26.71
C ILE A 548 -41.03 -12.39 27.45
N ALA A 549 -41.22 -13.71 27.56
CA ALA A 549 -40.26 -14.61 28.22
C ALA A 549 -38.89 -14.64 27.52
N ALA A 550 -38.84 -14.35 26.21
CA ALA A 550 -37.58 -14.27 25.47
C ALA A 550 -36.77 -13.00 25.81
N LEU A 551 -37.45 -11.92 26.22
CA LEU A 551 -36.88 -10.62 26.56
C LEU A 551 -36.56 -10.47 28.05
N ASP A 552 -37.16 -11.30 28.90
CA ASP A 552 -37.02 -11.22 30.35
C ASP A 552 -35.72 -11.90 30.82
N ASN A 553 -34.75 -11.11 31.28
CA ASN A 553 -33.42 -11.59 31.67
C ASN A 553 -33.36 -12.07 33.13
N GLU A 554 -34.47 -12.09 33.87
CA GLU A 554 -34.52 -12.70 35.19
C GLU A 554 -34.37 -14.22 35.05
N GLU A 555 -33.23 -14.74 35.51
CA GLU A 555 -33.02 -16.18 35.68
C GLU A 555 -34.12 -16.71 36.63
N LYS A 556 -34.92 -17.67 36.14
CA LYS A 556 -35.65 -18.58 37.00
C LYS A 556 -34.77 -19.76 37.40
#